data_AF-A0A0X3NW82-F1
#
_entry.id   AF-A0A0X3NW82-F1
#
_cell.length_a   1.000
_cell.length_b   1.000
_cell.length_c   1.000
_cell.angle_alpha   90.00
_cell.angle_beta   90.00
_cell.angle_gamma   90.00
#
_symmetry.space_group_name_H-M   'P 1'
#
loop_
_entity.id
_entity.type
_entity.pdbx_description
1 polymer ?
#
loop_
_entity_poly.entity_id
_entity_poly.type
_entity_poly.pdbx_seq_one_letter_code
_entity_poly.pdbx_strand_id
1 'polypeptide(L)'
;MVENLIAFHDRELYQHLVDCRITTEIYAWPVLQTVFSEVFTEEEWLCLWDTLISYPPSYFITFTAAFILTARGPILRLRSIGEFELFFRSQCSLPVAAVIARAHQVAASTLPELKPATFLRQLSRPPKTASSPPNADCVGEISHSASSSDPVSSSFVPLTRPFYPAVTRFPKFIVNFQIRERERIRSEEKEYLRQRALAEEMLKRTEALAAEEENWLRQQEVLATAEQRRRKIVAEEEASLRERQKCLKDFLRGLKLRELACVEQTAVRLRRLGLQQREFGITDRNQQLDSLDNQRYQTEELLGNSNELTAIEATIERRRAENAVLASSLRPPLTVSGIRGDVDESVGAVADDTASRPISQPPNPLSRERSDVRGDGLSINAQRFPFTSTKLDLRTNHHNELGASAVRTDPEPASSAAARGVSFASPETRPFSEDS
;
A
#
# COMPACT_ATOMS: atom_id res chain seq x y z
N MET A 1 -45.75 65.52 -9.77
CA MET A 1 -46.47 66.22 -8.66
C MET A 1 -45.52 67.04 -7.81
N VAL A 2 -44.46 66.46 -7.25
CA VAL A 2 -43.41 67.21 -6.51
C VAL A 2 -42.73 68.26 -7.39
N GLU A 3 -42.43 67.90 -8.64
CA GLU A 3 -41.82 68.79 -9.65
C GLU A 3 -42.58 70.11 -9.84
N ASN A 4 -43.90 70.06 -9.99
CA ASN A 4 -44.76 71.24 -10.17
C ASN A 4 -44.70 72.19 -8.98
N LEU A 5 -44.55 71.66 -7.76
CA LEU A 5 -44.40 72.47 -6.55
C LEU A 5 -43.04 73.18 -6.52
N ILE A 6 -41.97 72.48 -6.89
CA ILE A 6 -40.63 73.08 -6.95
C ILE A 6 -40.59 74.18 -8.01
N ALA A 7 -41.11 73.90 -9.21
CA ALA A 7 -41.18 74.85 -10.32
C ALA A 7 -41.95 76.14 -9.96
N PHE A 8 -42.99 76.04 -9.10
CA PHE A 8 -43.78 77.18 -8.67
C PHE A 8 -43.10 78.01 -7.57
N HIS A 9 -42.42 77.38 -6.59
CA HIS A 9 -41.84 78.10 -5.44
C HIS A 9 -40.38 78.54 -5.64
N ASP A 10 -39.60 77.83 -6.47
CA ASP A 10 -38.22 78.20 -6.79
C ASP A 10 -37.86 77.81 -8.22
N ARG A 11 -37.99 78.79 -9.13
CA ARG A 11 -37.71 78.61 -10.55
C ARG A 11 -36.23 78.37 -10.83
N GLU A 12 -35.33 78.96 -10.06
CA GLU A 12 -33.88 78.80 -10.26
C GLU A 12 -33.44 77.38 -9.90
N LEU A 13 -33.93 76.87 -8.77
CA LEU A 13 -33.69 75.47 -8.37
C LEU A 13 -34.26 74.49 -9.39
N TYR A 14 -35.47 74.74 -9.89
CA TYR A 14 -36.08 73.91 -10.91
C TYR A 14 -35.28 73.91 -12.22
N GLN A 15 -34.86 75.08 -12.69
CA GLN A 15 -34.03 75.22 -13.89
C GLN A 15 -32.71 74.46 -13.76
N HIS A 16 -32.03 74.55 -12.61
CA HIS A 16 -30.81 73.80 -12.35
C HIS A 16 -31.02 72.28 -12.41
N LEU A 17 -32.12 71.76 -11.85
CA LEU A 17 -32.45 70.33 -11.95
C LEU A 17 -32.69 69.90 -13.40
N VAL A 18 -33.37 70.74 -14.20
CA VAL A 18 -33.61 70.48 -15.63
C VAL A 18 -32.31 70.53 -16.43
N ASP A 19 -31.44 71.51 -16.17
CA ASP A 19 -30.14 71.67 -16.84
C ASP A 19 -29.20 70.50 -16.55
N CYS A 20 -29.21 69.99 -15.30
CA CYS A 20 -28.50 68.79 -14.90
C CYS A 20 -29.18 67.47 -15.32
N ARG A 21 -30.32 67.53 -16.05
CA ARG A 21 -31.11 66.36 -16.52
C ARG A 21 -31.58 65.43 -15.39
N ILE A 22 -31.87 65.97 -14.22
CA ILE A 22 -32.33 65.21 -13.05
C ILE A 22 -33.84 65.06 -13.08
N THR A 23 -34.33 63.83 -13.07
CA THR A 23 -35.77 63.51 -13.02
C THR A 23 -36.26 63.44 -11.57
N THR A 24 -37.58 63.53 -11.38
CA THR A 24 -38.23 63.35 -10.06
C THR A 24 -37.93 61.98 -9.43
N GLU A 25 -37.60 60.98 -10.24
CA GLU A 25 -37.17 59.65 -9.76
C GLU A 25 -35.83 59.68 -9.04
N ILE A 26 -34.95 60.65 -9.34
CA ILE A 26 -33.62 60.71 -8.72
C ILE A 26 -33.69 61.46 -7.38
N TYR A 27 -34.45 62.55 -7.32
CA TYR A 27 -34.45 63.41 -6.12
C TYR A 27 -35.63 63.18 -5.16
N ALA A 28 -36.79 62.71 -5.64
CA ALA A 28 -37.97 62.54 -4.79
C ALA A 28 -38.26 61.07 -4.45
N TRP A 29 -38.02 60.14 -5.38
CA TRP A 29 -38.32 58.73 -5.11
C TRP A 29 -37.48 58.11 -3.98
N PRO A 30 -36.15 58.32 -3.85
CA PRO A 30 -35.36 57.68 -2.80
C PRO A 30 -35.84 58.06 -1.39
N VAL A 31 -36.14 59.34 -1.18
CA VAL A 31 -36.68 59.85 0.08
C VAL A 31 -38.11 59.37 0.35
N LEU A 32 -38.93 59.22 -0.69
CA LEU A 32 -40.28 58.67 -0.56
C LEU A 32 -40.27 57.16 -0.29
N GLN A 33 -39.34 56.42 -0.90
CA GLN A 33 -39.19 54.97 -0.77
C GLN A 33 -38.83 54.56 0.66
N THR A 34 -37.93 55.31 1.29
CA THR A 34 -37.54 55.09 2.69
C THR A 34 -38.41 55.87 3.67
N VAL A 35 -39.36 56.65 3.16
CA VAL A 35 -40.19 57.55 3.95
C VAL A 35 -39.34 58.42 4.89
N PHE A 36 -38.26 58.98 4.33
CA PHE A 36 -37.27 59.82 5.00
C PHE A 36 -36.45 59.17 6.13
N SER A 37 -36.53 57.86 6.33
CA SER A 37 -35.77 57.18 7.41
C SER A 37 -34.26 57.17 7.15
N GLU A 38 -33.82 57.23 5.89
CA GLU A 38 -32.40 57.36 5.54
C GLU A 38 -31.86 58.79 5.71
N VAL A 39 -32.76 59.78 5.75
CA VAL A 39 -32.41 61.20 5.67
C VAL A 39 -32.45 61.90 7.02
N PHE A 40 -33.36 61.51 7.91
CA PHE A 40 -33.45 62.05 9.28
C PHE A 40 -32.92 61.08 10.33
N THR A 41 -32.50 61.58 11.48
CA THR A 41 -32.24 60.76 12.66
C THR A 41 -33.54 60.10 13.17
N GLU A 42 -33.44 59.07 14.00
CA GLU A 42 -34.62 58.40 14.60
C GLU A 42 -35.53 59.41 15.35
N GLU A 43 -34.95 60.28 16.17
CA GLU A 43 -35.70 61.27 16.96
C GLU A 43 -36.44 62.27 16.06
N GLU A 44 -35.76 62.79 15.04
CA GLU A 44 -36.35 63.74 14.08
C GLU A 44 -37.40 63.08 13.18
N TRP A 45 -37.17 61.82 12.82
CA TRP A 45 -38.09 61.02 12.01
C TRP A 45 -39.39 60.74 12.77
N LEU A 46 -39.32 60.43 14.06
CA LEU A 46 -40.50 60.28 14.91
C LEU A 46 -41.30 61.59 14.99
N CYS A 47 -40.63 62.72 15.22
CA CYS A 47 -41.27 64.04 15.20
C CYS A 47 -41.93 64.35 13.85
N LEU A 48 -41.28 63.98 12.72
CA LEU A 48 -41.88 64.12 11.41
C LEU A 48 -43.17 63.31 11.30
N TRP A 49 -43.15 62.03 11.69
CA TRP A 49 -44.30 61.15 11.54
C TRP A 49 -45.50 61.54 12.41
N ASP A 50 -45.27 62.07 13.61
CA ASP A 50 -46.34 62.66 14.44
C ASP A 50 -47.06 63.79 13.69
N THR A 51 -46.30 64.61 12.95
CA THR A 51 -46.90 65.65 12.10
C THR A 51 -47.56 65.08 10.86
N LEU A 52 -46.92 64.17 10.12
CA LEU A 52 -47.43 63.65 8.85
C LEU A 52 -48.76 62.93 9.00
N ILE A 53 -48.92 62.12 10.06
CA ILE A 53 -50.17 61.39 10.33
C ILE A 53 -51.32 62.36 10.68
N SER A 54 -50.99 63.51 11.26
CA SER A 54 -51.96 64.54 11.63
C SER A 54 -52.52 65.30 10.42
N TYR A 55 -51.94 65.14 9.22
CA TYR A 55 -52.38 65.82 7.99
C TYR A 55 -52.82 64.84 6.88
N PRO A 56 -53.60 65.29 5.88
CA PRO A 56 -54.03 64.43 4.78
C PRO A 56 -52.84 63.86 3.99
N PRO A 57 -52.96 62.68 3.33
CA PRO A 57 -51.86 62.05 2.59
C PRO A 57 -51.19 62.93 1.53
N SER A 58 -51.93 63.90 0.97
CA SER A 58 -51.40 64.90 0.04
C SER A 58 -50.30 65.78 0.64
N TYR A 59 -50.32 65.98 1.96
CA TYR A 59 -49.34 66.78 2.69
C TYR A 59 -47.94 66.16 2.63
N PHE A 60 -47.84 64.82 2.55
CA PHE A 60 -46.57 64.12 2.41
C PHE A 60 -45.81 64.52 1.13
N ILE A 61 -46.54 64.73 0.02
CA ILE A 61 -45.98 65.20 -1.25
C ILE A 61 -45.52 66.66 -1.12
N THR A 62 -46.28 67.49 -0.40
CA THR A 62 -45.92 68.88 -0.12
C THR A 62 -44.68 68.97 0.77
N PHE A 63 -44.58 68.11 1.78
CA PHE A 63 -43.41 68.01 2.65
C PHE A 63 -42.17 67.61 1.85
N THR A 64 -42.29 66.64 0.95
CA THR A 64 -41.20 66.23 0.06
C THR A 64 -40.68 67.39 -0.78
N ALA A 65 -41.56 68.20 -1.38
CA ALA A 65 -41.16 69.39 -2.10
C ALA A 65 -40.49 70.43 -1.18
N ALA A 66 -41.01 70.62 0.03
CA ALA A 66 -40.45 71.56 0.99
C ALA A 66 -39.06 71.16 1.49
N PHE A 67 -38.81 69.87 1.70
CA PHE A 67 -37.48 69.33 2.01
C PHE A 67 -36.45 69.71 0.95
N ILE A 68 -36.79 69.48 -0.32
CA ILE A 68 -35.92 69.82 -1.45
C ILE A 68 -35.69 71.34 -1.54
N LEU A 69 -36.74 72.14 -1.31
CA LEU A 69 -36.65 73.60 -1.26
C LEU A 69 -35.80 74.11 -0.09
N THR A 70 -35.82 73.45 1.07
CA THR A 70 -34.93 73.79 2.19
C THR A 70 -33.47 73.41 1.91
N ALA A 71 -33.25 72.32 1.17
CA ALA A 71 -31.94 71.85 0.75
C ALA A 71 -31.37 72.58 -0.48
N ARG A 72 -31.97 73.72 -0.89
CA ARG A 72 -31.58 74.51 -2.07
C ARG A 72 -30.08 74.77 -2.17
N GLY A 73 -29.45 75.22 -1.09
CA GLY A 73 -28.04 75.62 -1.10
C GLY A 73 -27.08 74.50 -1.53
N PRO A 74 -27.11 73.33 -0.87
CA PRO A 74 -26.37 72.14 -1.31
C PRO A 74 -26.71 71.70 -2.73
N ILE A 75 -28.00 71.67 -3.10
CA ILE A 75 -28.46 71.12 -4.39
C ILE A 75 -27.94 71.95 -5.58
N LEU A 76 -27.91 73.28 -5.47
CA LEU A 76 -27.40 74.17 -6.53
C LEU A 76 -25.89 74.00 -6.80
N ARG A 77 -25.14 73.37 -5.89
CA ARG A 77 -23.70 73.10 -6.06
C ARG A 77 -23.42 71.79 -6.77
N LEU A 78 -24.38 70.85 -6.76
CA LEU A 78 -24.22 69.55 -7.39
C LEU A 78 -24.28 69.69 -8.91
N ARG A 79 -23.43 68.93 -9.62
CA ARG A 79 -23.33 69.00 -11.09
C ARG A 79 -23.49 67.65 -11.77
N SER A 80 -23.25 66.55 -11.07
CA SER A 80 -23.33 65.19 -11.62
C SER A 80 -24.48 64.38 -11.01
N ILE A 81 -25.11 63.52 -11.82
CA ILE A 81 -26.22 62.65 -11.41
C ILE A 81 -25.87 61.81 -10.18
N GLY A 82 -24.66 61.25 -10.14
CA GLY A 82 -24.21 60.44 -8.99
C GLY A 82 -24.08 61.23 -7.68
N GLU A 83 -23.77 62.53 -7.76
CA GLU A 83 -23.75 63.40 -6.57
C GLU A 83 -25.16 63.66 -6.04
N PHE A 84 -26.16 63.79 -6.93
CA PHE A 84 -27.57 63.90 -6.53
C PHE A 84 -28.05 62.60 -5.86
N GLU A 85 -27.76 61.43 -6.45
CA GLU A 85 -28.15 60.14 -5.86
C GLU A 85 -27.54 59.92 -4.48
N LEU A 86 -26.26 60.26 -4.30
CA LEU A 86 -25.60 60.18 -3.00
C LEU A 86 -26.20 61.17 -2.00
N PHE A 87 -26.49 62.41 -2.42
CA PHE A 87 -27.08 63.42 -1.55
C PHE A 87 -28.43 62.98 -0.98
N PHE A 88 -29.35 62.48 -1.82
CA PHE A 88 -30.69 62.07 -1.38
C PHE A 88 -30.77 60.73 -0.65
N ARG A 89 -29.66 59.97 -0.60
CA ARG A 89 -29.49 58.76 0.22
C ARG A 89 -28.65 59.01 1.49
N SER A 90 -28.17 60.24 1.67
CA SER A 90 -27.34 60.61 2.82
C SER A 90 -28.15 61.35 3.87
N GLN A 91 -27.71 61.26 5.12
CA GLN A 91 -28.32 61.95 6.23
C GLN A 91 -28.23 63.47 6.04
N CYS A 92 -29.36 64.16 6.19
CA CYS A 92 -29.40 65.62 6.07
C CYS A 92 -29.02 66.29 7.39
N SER A 93 -28.37 67.45 7.31
CA SER A 93 -28.05 68.30 8.47
C SER A 93 -29.12 69.37 8.73
N LEU A 94 -30.29 69.25 8.10
CA LEU A 94 -31.37 70.23 8.19
C LEU A 94 -32.30 69.83 9.33
N PRO A 95 -32.54 70.70 10.33
CA PRO A 95 -33.43 70.35 11.42
C PRO A 95 -34.85 70.12 10.89
N VAL A 96 -35.45 69.00 11.25
CA VAL A 96 -36.79 68.60 10.77
C VAL A 96 -37.84 69.67 11.02
N ALA A 97 -37.75 70.40 12.14
CA ALA A 97 -38.65 71.49 12.49
C ALA A 97 -38.64 72.64 11.44
N ALA A 98 -37.48 72.95 10.88
CA ALA A 98 -37.37 73.97 9.82
C ALA A 98 -38.01 73.49 8.51
N VAL A 99 -37.88 72.19 8.20
CA VAL A 99 -38.51 71.58 7.03
C VAL A 99 -40.03 71.52 7.19
N ILE A 100 -40.53 71.17 8.37
CA ILE A 100 -41.97 71.19 8.70
C ILE A 100 -42.53 72.61 8.59
N ALA A 101 -41.85 73.61 9.17
CA ALA A 101 -42.25 75.01 9.06
C ALA A 101 -42.28 75.46 7.58
N ARG A 102 -41.28 75.06 6.79
CA ARG A 102 -41.26 75.33 5.35
C ARG A 102 -42.39 74.60 4.61
N ALA A 103 -42.73 73.38 5.00
CA ALA A 103 -43.81 72.61 4.40
C ALA A 103 -45.18 73.27 4.64
N HIS A 104 -45.42 73.79 5.85
CA HIS A 104 -46.61 74.61 6.13
C HIS A 104 -46.65 75.87 5.28
N GLN A 105 -45.52 76.57 5.15
CA GLN A 105 -45.42 77.76 4.32
C GLN A 105 -45.75 77.45 2.85
N VAL A 106 -45.13 76.40 2.28
CA VAL A 106 -45.37 75.92 0.91
C VAL A 106 -46.84 75.52 0.74
N ALA A 107 -47.43 74.80 1.70
CA ALA A 107 -48.83 74.41 1.65
C ALA A 107 -49.79 75.62 1.63
N ALA A 108 -49.45 76.69 2.34
CA ALA A 108 -50.23 77.92 2.42
C ALA A 108 -50.08 78.79 1.17
N SER A 109 -48.87 78.91 0.62
CA SER A 109 -48.58 79.76 -0.55
C SER A 109 -48.84 79.10 -1.91
N THR A 110 -49.04 77.78 -1.96
CA THR A 110 -49.36 77.07 -3.21
C THR A 110 -50.79 77.34 -3.68
N LEU A 111 -50.95 77.68 -4.96
CA LEU A 111 -52.26 77.86 -5.61
C LEU A 111 -53.14 76.60 -5.46
N PRO A 112 -54.47 76.75 -5.25
CA PRO A 112 -55.37 75.61 -5.06
C PRO A 112 -55.30 74.55 -6.17
N GLU A 113 -55.09 74.96 -7.42
CA GLU A 113 -54.98 74.06 -8.58
C GLU A 113 -53.72 73.19 -8.53
N LEU A 114 -52.62 73.73 -7.99
CA LEU A 114 -51.31 73.07 -7.92
C LEU A 114 -51.14 72.20 -6.66
N LYS A 115 -52.10 72.23 -5.72
CA LYS A 115 -52.02 71.45 -4.48
C LYS A 115 -52.06 69.95 -4.78
N PRO A 116 -51.22 69.10 -4.16
CA PRO A 116 -51.25 67.66 -4.42
C PRO A 116 -52.62 67.00 -4.20
N ALA A 117 -53.43 67.54 -3.29
CA ALA A 117 -54.78 67.06 -3.02
C ALA A 117 -55.72 67.13 -4.25
N THR A 118 -55.62 68.17 -5.09
CA THR A 118 -56.47 68.30 -6.27
C THR A 118 -56.12 67.26 -7.32
N PHE A 119 -54.83 67.02 -7.54
CA PHE A 119 -54.33 65.99 -8.45
C PHE A 119 -54.69 64.58 -7.98
N LEU A 120 -54.48 64.24 -6.70
CA LEU A 120 -54.86 62.93 -6.16
C LEU A 120 -56.37 62.70 -6.29
N ARG A 121 -57.20 63.73 -6.06
CA ARG A 121 -58.64 63.66 -6.26
C ARG A 121 -59.03 63.43 -7.73
N GLN A 122 -58.28 63.99 -8.68
CA GLN A 122 -58.50 63.75 -10.11
C GLN A 122 -58.15 62.31 -10.51
N LEU A 123 -57.07 61.75 -9.96
CA LEU A 123 -56.68 60.35 -10.19
C LEU A 123 -57.68 59.36 -9.58
N SER A 124 -58.27 59.68 -8.43
CA SER A 124 -59.30 58.86 -7.80
C SER A 124 -60.68 58.97 -8.47
N ARG A 125 -60.87 59.90 -9.41
CA ARG A 125 -62.13 60.04 -10.13
C ARG A 125 -62.17 59.01 -11.27
N PRO A 126 -63.26 58.23 -11.43
CA PRO A 126 -63.39 57.37 -12.59
C PRO A 126 -63.34 58.21 -13.88
N PRO A 127 -62.74 57.68 -14.97
CA PRO A 127 -62.66 58.40 -16.23
C PRO A 127 -64.07 58.78 -16.69
N LYS A 128 -64.27 60.05 -17.03
CA LYS A 128 -65.51 60.51 -17.68
C LYS A 128 -65.60 59.77 -19.01
N THR A 129 -66.44 58.73 -19.10
CA THR A 129 -66.83 58.16 -20.38
C THR A 129 -67.58 59.25 -21.15
N ALA A 130 -66.91 59.81 -22.16
CA ALA A 130 -67.59 60.53 -23.22
C ALA A 130 -68.55 59.55 -23.92
N SER A 131 -69.73 60.05 -24.30
CA SER A 131 -70.85 59.36 -24.95
C SER A 131 -71.73 58.48 -24.04
N SER A 132 -72.81 59.07 -23.52
CA SER A 132 -74.08 58.35 -23.38
C SER A 132 -74.72 58.28 -24.77
N PRO A 133 -75.13 57.10 -25.29
CA PRO A 133 -76.00 57.03 -26.45
C PRO A 133 -77.43 57.43 -26.03
N PRO A 134 -78.25 57.98 -26.94
CA PRO A 134 -79.67 58.19 -26.69
C PRO A 134 -80.43 56.86 -26.91
N ASN A 135 -81.40 56.62 -26.03
CA ASN A 135 -82.49 55.64 -26.15
C ASN A 135 -82.16 54.16 -25.88
N ALA A 136 -82.65 53.68 -24.74
CA ALA A 136 -83.49 52.48 -24.69
C ALA A 136 -84.29 52.53 -23.38
N ASP A 137 -85.61 52.65 -23.52
CA ASP A 137 -86.58 52.48 -22.44
C ASP A 137 -86.42 51.09 -21.80
N CYS A 138 -86.47 51.01 -20.47
CA CYS A 138 -87.18 49.95 -19.71
C CYS A 138 -87.05 50.19 -18.19
N VAL A 139 -88.09 50.85 -17.67
CA VAL A 139 -88.78 50.70 -16.38
C VAL A 139 -88.16 49.77 -15.32
N GLY A 140 -87.88 50.34 -14.14
CA GLY A 140 -87.76 49.59 -12.89
C GLY A 140 -86.94 50.29 -11.80
N GLU A 141 -87.65 50.86 -10.82
CA GLU A 141 -87.26 50.95 -9.40
C GLU A 141 -86.54 52.22 -8.85
N ILE A 142 -87.33 52.86 -7.98
CA ILE A 142 -87.00 53.51 -6.70
C ILE A 142 -86.27 54.87 -6.80
N SER A 143 -87.12 55.88 -6.71
CA SER A 143 -86.85 57.22 -6.21
C SER A 143 -86.01 57.22 -4.94
N HIS A 144 -84.71 57.49 -5.06
CA HIS A 144 -83.97 58.22 -4.05
C HIS A 144 -83.30 59.40 -4.72
N SER A 145 -83.74 60.59 -4.31
CA SER A 145 -83.14 61.89 -4.56
C SER A 145 -81.62 61.81 -4.48
N ALA A 146 -80.98 61.80 -5.65
CA ALA A 146 -79.56 62.09 -5.78
C ALA A 146 -79.35 63.58 -5.51
N SER A 147 -79.31 63.95 -4.23
CA SER A 147 -78.59 65.15 -3.82
C SER A 147 -77.14 64.95 -4.23
N SER A 148 -76.68 65.76 -5.16
CA SER A 148 -75.28 65.92 -5.54
C SER A 148 -74.47 66.41 -4.34
N SER A 149 -74.09 65.50 -3.46
CA SER A 149 -72.95 65.67 -2.59
C SER A 149 -71.86 64.77 -3.14
N ASP A 150 -70.87 65.40 -3.80
CA ASP A 150 -69.56 64.79 -4.04
C ASP A 150 -69.16 63.96 -2.81
N PRO A 151 -68.58 62.75 -2.95
CA PRO A 151 -67.98 62.09 -1.80
C PRO A 151 -66.82 62.95 -1.33
N VAL A 152 -67.11 63.83 -0.38
CA VAL A 152 -66.13 64.46 0.47
C VAL A 152 -65.31 63.30 1.00
N SER A 153 -64.03 63.26 0.61
CA SER A 153 -63.01 62.43 1.24
C SER A 153 -63.29 62.42 2.74
N SER A 154 -63.87 61.33 3.24
CA SER A 154 -64.24 61.23 4.65
C SER A 154 -62.99 61.53 5.44
N SER A 155 -63.05 62.55 6.30
CA SER A 155 -61.96 62.88 7.21
C SER A 155 -61.48 61.59 7.88
N PHE A 156 -60.16 61.39 7.95
CA PHE A 156 -59.58 60.24 8.62
C PHE A 156 -60.21 60.06 10.00
N VAL A 157 -60.90 58.94 10.20
CA VAL A 157 -61.45 58.55 11.50
C VAL A 157 -60.50 57.49 12.05
N PRO A 158 -59.68 57.81 13.08
CA PRO A 158 -58.83 56.81 13.70
C PRO A 158 -59.71 55.69 14.27
N LEU A 159 -59.24 54.45 14.16
CA LEU A 159 -59.92 53.30 14.72
C LEU A 159 -60.01 53.47 16.24
N THR A 160 -61.21 53.78 16.76
CA THR A 160 -61.46 54.00 18.19
C THR A 160 -61.53 52.71 19.01
N ARG A 161 -61.20 51.55 18.42
CA ARG A 161 -61.27 50.24 19.09
C ARG A 161 -59.86 49.69 19.34
N PRO A 162 -59.59 49.09 20.52
CA PRO A 162 -58.25 48.62 20.91
C PRO A 162 -57.75 47.39 20.14
N PHE A 163 -58.49 46.89 19.14
CA PHE A 163 -58.11 45.70 18.37
C PHE A 163 -58.31 45.95 16.88
N TYR A 164 -57.27 45.65 16.11
CA TYR A 164 -57.37 45.56 14.66
C TYR A 164 -58.42 44.50 14.28
N PRO A 165 -59.29 44.78 13.30
CA PRO A 165 -60.23 43.78 12.82
C PRO A 165 -59.46 42.53 12.35
N ALA A 166 -59.84 41.36 12.84
CA ALA A 166 -59.24 40.11 12.38
C ALA A 166 -59.46 39.99 10.87
N VAL A 167 -58.36 39.93 10.11
CA VAL A 167 -58.39 39.70 8.66
C VAL A 167 -58.82 38.26 8.45
N THR A 168 -60.12 38.04 8.29
CA THR A 168 -60.71 36.69 8.11
C THR A 168 -60.91 36.34 6.65
N ARG A 169 -60.77 37.31 5.74
CA ARG A 169 -60.97 37.14 4.31
C ARG A 169 -59.64 37.16 3.58
N PHE A 170 -58.95 36.03 3.61
CA PHE A 170 -57.78 35.82 2.76
C PHE A 170 -58.20 35.28 1.39
N PRO A 171 -57.54 35.68 0.30
CA PRO A 171 -57.75 35.08 -1.00
C PRO A 171 -57.40 33.58 -0.96
N LYS A 172 -58.41 32.72 -1.11
CA LYS A 172 -58.26 31.25 -0.98
C LYS A 172 -57.20 30.68 -1.92
N PHE A 173 -57.01 31.26 -3.10
CA PHE A 173 -56.02 30.79 -4.07
C PHE A 173 -54.57 30.91 -3.55
N ILE A 174 -54.26 31.99 -2.81
CA ILE A 174 -52.93 32.21 -2.23
C ILE A 174 -52.68 31.19 -1.12
N VAL A 175 -53.67 31.01 -0.24
CA VAL A 175 -53.57 30.07 0.88
C VAL A 175 -53.42 28.64 0.36
N ASN A 176 -54.23 28.23 -0.61
CA ASN A 176 -54.16 26.91 -1.22
C ASN A 176 -52.82 26.68 -1.93
N PHE A 177 -52.30 27.69 -2.63
CA PHE A 177 -50.97 27.62 -3.25
C PHE A 177 -49.88 27.40 -2.20
N GLN A 178 -49.88 28.17 -1.11
CA GLN A 178 -48.90 28.03 -0.04
C GLN A 178 -48.99 26.69 0.68
N ILE A 179 -50.20 26.17 0.91
CA ILE A 179 -50.40 24.83 1.49
C ILE A 179 -49.82 23.77 0.56
N ARG A 180 -50.14 23.84 -0.74
CA ARG A 180 -49.64 22.91 -1.74
C ARG A 180 -48.12 22.93 -1.84
N GLU A 181 -47.51 24.12 -1.79
CA GLU A 181 -46.05 24.26 -1.86
C GLU A 181 -45.38 23.69 -0.60
N ARG A 182 -45.96 23.91 0.58
CA ARG A 182 -45.47 23.29 1.83
C ARG A 182 -45.58 21.78 1.82
N GLU A 183 -46.66 21.23 1.28
CA GLU A 183 -46.83 19.79 1.11
C GLU A 183 -45.83 19.21 0.10
N ARG A 184 -45.58 19.93 -1.00
CA ARG A 184 -44.55 19.57 -1.98
C ARG A 184 -43.18 19.48 -1.31
N ILE A 185 -42.77 20.54 -0.62
CA ILE A 185 -41.48 20.59 0.11
C ILE A 185 -41.38 19.43 1.09
N ARG A 186 -42.43 19.17 1.89
CA ARG A 186 -42.44 18.04 2.85
C ARG A 186 -42.26 16.69 2.17
N SER A 187 -42.89 16.49 1.00
CA SER A 187 -42.76 15.24 0.25
C SER A 187 -41.36 15.06 -0.33
N GLU A 188 -40.75 16.15 -0.82
CA GLU A 188 -39.38 16.17 -1.35
C GLU A 188 -38.36 15.93 -0.24
N GLU A 189 -38.50 16.57 0.92
CA GLU A 189 -37.66 16.35 2.10
C GLU A 189 -37.72 14.90 2.58
N LYS A 190 -38.92 14.30 2.61
CA LYS A 190 -39.08 12.89 2.99
C LYS A 190 -38.36 11.96 2.01
N GLU A 191 -38.42 12.24 0.72
CA GLU A 191 -37.74 11.44 -0.30
C GLU A 191 -36.22 11.63 -0.24
N TYR A 192 -35.75 12.86 -0.03
CA TYR A 192 -34.35 13.17 0.21
C TYR A 192 -33.79 12.38 1.42
N LEU A 193 -34.54 12.35 2.52
CA LEU A 193 -34.14 11.57 3.71
C LEU A 193 -34.06 10.06 3.42
N ARG A 194 -34.98 9.51 2.62
CA ARG A 194 -34.90 8.09 2.21
C ARG A 194 -33.66 7.81 1.37
N GLN A 195 -33.38 8.65 0.39
CA GLN A 195 -32.21 8.50 -0.47
C GLN A 195 -30.91 8.59 0.32
N ARG A 196 -30.84 9.55 1.26
CA ARG A 196 -29.71 9.69 2.17
C ARG A 196 -29.53 8.45 3.05
N ALA A 197 -30.61 7.92 3.64
CA ALA A 197 -30.54 6.72 4.45
C ALA A 197 -30.03 5.51 3.65
N LEU A 198 -30.51 5.34 2.40
CA LEU A 198 -30.02 4.30 1.50
C LEU A 198 -28.54 4.47 1.19
N ALA A 199 -28.08 5.69 0.91
CA ALA A 199 -26.67 5.96 0.67
C ALA A 199 -25.80 5.64 1.90
N GLU A 200 -26.26 6.00 3.10
CA GLU A 200 -25.58 5.66 4.35
C GLU A 200 -25.53 4.14 4.60
N GLU A 201 -26.60 3.40 4.28
CA GLU A 201 -26.61 1.94 4.34
C GLU A 201 -25.62 1.31 3.35
N MET A 202 -25.55 1.84 2.12
CA MET A 202 -24.59 1.38 1.11
C MET A 202 -23.15 1.62 1.58
N LEU A 203 -22.87 2.80 2.14
CA LEU A 203 -21.54 3.11 2.70
C LEU A 203 -21.16 2.16 3.83
N LYS A 204 -22.04 1.95 4.80
CA LYS A 204 -21.81 0.98 5.90
C LYS A 204 -21.55 -0.42 5.37
N ARG A 205 -22.27 -0.84 4.32
CA ARG A 205 -22.06 -2.15 3.69
C ARG A 205 -20.68 -2.22 3.01
N THR A 206 -20.25 -1.16 2.32
CA THR A 206 -18.91 -1.13 1.73
C THR A 206 -17.80 -1.15 2.78
N GLU A 207 -17.97 -0.44 3.90
CA GLU A 207 -17.03 -0.44 5.02
C GLU A 207 -16.95 -1.84 5.67
N ALA A 208 -18.08 -2.51 5.85
CA ALA A 208 -18.12 -3.88 6.38
C ALA A 208 -17.37 -4.86 5.47
N LEU A 209 -17.60 -4.80 4.16
CA LEU A 209 -16.88 -5.63 3.19
C LEU A 209 -15.38 -5.33 3.20
N ALA A 210 -14.97 -4.06 3.25
CA ALA A 210 -13.56 -3.69 3.36
C ALA A 210 -12.91 -4.25 4.63
N ALA A 211 -13.60 -4.19 5.78
CA ALA A 211 -13.11 -4.77 7.02
C ALA A 211 -12.98 -6.30 6.96
N GLU A 212 -13.91 -6.99 6.30
CA GLU A 212 -13.83 -8.42 6.02
C GLU A 212 -12.63 -8.77 5.13
N GLU A 213 -12.40 -8.00 4.07
CA GLU A 213 -11.24 -8.14 3.17
C GLU A 213 -9.93 -7.96 3.92
N GLU A 214 -9.82 -6.94 4.78
CA GLU A 214 -8.63 -6.74 5.62
C GLU A 214 -8.38 -7.93 6.56
N ASN A 215 -9.45 -8.45 7.19
CA ASN A 215 -9.34 -9.62 8.06
C ASN A 215 -8.88 -10.86 7.30
N TRP A 216 -9.40 -11.07 6.08
CA TRP A 216 -8.98 -12.15 5.21
C TRP A 216 -7.50 -12.01 4.81
N LEU A 217 -7.05 -10.80 4.45
CA LEU A 217 -5.65 -10.54 4.13
C LEU A 217 -4.72 -10.83 5.32
N ARG A 218 -5.09 -10.39 6.53
CA ARG A 218 -4.35 -10.71 7.76
C ARG A 218 -4.24 -12.23 7.97
N GLN A 219 -5.33 -12.96 7.75
CA GLN A 219 -5.33 -14.42 7.85
C GLN A 219 -4.41 -15.06 6.80
N GLN A 220 -4.46 -14.59 5.54
CA GLN A 220 -3.60 -15.08 4.47
C GLN A 220 -2.12 -14.84 4.76
N GLU A 221 -1.77 -13.68 5.30
CA GLU A 221 -0.39 -13.36 5.68
C GLU A 221 0.12 -14.31 6.78
N VAL A 222 -0.70 -14.60 7.80
CA VAL A 222 -0.36 -15.57 8.85
C VAL A 222 -0.12 -16.97 8.26
N LEU A 223 -0.97 -17.40 7.32
CA LEU A 223 -0.80 -18.68 6.64
C LEU A 223 0.46 -18.72 5.77
N ALA A 224 0.71 -17.67 4.99
CA ALA A 224 1.89 -17.57 4.12
C ALA A 224 3.19 -17.57 4.94
N THR A 225 3.22 -16.82 6.05
CA THR A 225 4.39 -16.80 6.94
C THR A 225 4.60 -18.14 7.64
N ALA A 226 3.53 -18.83 8.07
CA ALA A 226 3.61 -20.18 8.61
C ALA A 226 4.12 -21.19 7.57
N GLU A 227 3.64 -21.10 6.32
CA GLU A 227 4.12 -21.95 5.23
C GLU A 227 5.59 -21.70 4.92
N GLN A 228 6.03 -20.44 4.85
CA GLN A 228 7.44 -20.11 4.66
C GLN A 228 8.32 -20.68 5.79
N ARG A 229 7.87 -20.60 7.04
CA ARG A 229 8.58 -21.23 8.18
C ARG A 229 8.65 -22.75 8.00
N ARG A 230 7.56 -23.41 7.62
CA ARG A 230 7.54 -24.85 7.33
C ARG A 230 8.53 -25.21 6.22
N ARG A 231 8.53 -24.46 5.12
CA ARG A 231 9.45 -24.67 3.98
C ARG A 231 10.91 -24.50 4.40
N LYS A 232 11.23 -23.53 5.26
CA LYS A 232 12.59 -23.33 5.80
C LYS A 232 13.06 -24.53 6.62
N ILE A 233 12.25 -24.98 7.58
CA ILE A 233 12.59 -26.15 8.42
C ILE A 233 12.84 -27.38 7.55
N VAL A 234 11.93 -27.66 6.60
CA VAL A 234 12.09 -28.81 5.69
C VAL A 234 13.36 -28.67 4.84
N ALA A 235 13.66 -27.48 4.30
CA ALA A 235 14.87 -27.26 3.52
C ALA A 235 16.17 -27.47 4.34
N GLU A 236 16.18 -27.02 5.60
CA GLU A 236 17.31 -27.22 6.53
C GLU A 236 17.50 -28.69 6.89
N GLU A 237 16.41 -29.40 7.18
CA GLU A 237 16.42 -30.84 7.44
C GLU A 237 16.92 -31.63 6.21
N GLU A 238 16.40 -31.32 5.03
CA GLU A 238 16.86 -31.96 3.79
C GLU A 238 18.32 -31.65 3.48
N ALA A 239 18.79 -30.42 3.69
CA ALA A 239 20.19 -30.05 3.50
C ALA A 239 21.09 -30.87 4.44
N SER A 240 20.71 -30.97 5.71
CA SER A 240 21.41 -31.79 6.71
C SER A 240 21.45 -33.27 6.32
N LEU A 241 20.34 -33.81 5.79
CA LEU A 241 20.30 -35.19 5.28
C LEU A 241 21.20 -35.37 4.05
N ARG A 242 21.20 -34.41 3.11
CA ARG A 242 22.09 -34.43 1.93
C ARG A 242 23.56 -34.42 2.34
N GLU A 243 23.94 -33.60 3.33
CA GLU A 243 25.29 -33.58 3.88
C GLU A 243 25.68 -34.90 4.52
N ARG A 244 24.82 -35.48 5.38
CA ARG A 244 25.06 -36.80 5.98
C ARG A 244 25.24 -37.89 4.93
N GLN A 245 24.39 -37.91 3.90
CA GLN A 245 24.53 -38.86 2.79
C GLN A 245 25.83 -38.66 2.01
N LYS A 246 26.26 -37.41 1.79
CA LYS A 246 27.52 -37.09 1.14
C LYS A 246 28.71 -37.61 1.96
N CYS A 247 28.76 -37.30 3.25
CA CYS A 247 29.82 -37.78 4.16
C CYS A 247 29.90 -39.31 4.18
N LEU A 248 28.77 -40.01 4.22
CA LEU A 248 28.73 -41.46 4.15
C LEU A 248 29.25 -42.00 2.80
N LYS A 249 28.87 -41.39 1.68
CA LYS A 249 29.39 -41.77 0.35
C LYS A 249 30.89 -41.53 0.25
N ASP A 250 31.40 -40.44 0.80
CA ASP A 250 32.84 -40.14 0.82
C ASP A 250 33.61 -41.14 1.68
N PHE A 251 33.05 -41.51 2.83
CA PHE A 251 33.60 -42.55 3.69
C PHE A 251 33.63 -43.92 3.01
N LEU A 252 32.53 -44.35 2.38
CA LEU A 252 32.46 -45.59 1.62
C LEU A 252 33.45 -45.61 0.45
N ARG A 253 33.60 -44.49 -0.27
CA ARG A 253 34.62 -44.33 -1.31
C ARG A 253 36.03 -44.49 -0.73
N GLY A 254 36.31 -43.89 0.42
CA GLY A 254 37.58 -44.04 1.13
C GLY A 254 37.87 -45.48 1.56
N LEU A 255 36.89 -46.21 2.08
CA LEU A 255 37.04 -47.63 2.41
C LEU A 255 37.35 -48.48 1.18
N LYS A 256 36.60 -48.31 0.08
CA LYS A 256 36.86 -49.03 -1.17
C LYS A 256 38.26 -48.77 -1.71
N LEU A 257 38.73 -47.52 -1.65
CA LEU A 257 40.10 -47.18 -2.08
C LEU A 257 41.15 -47.88 -1.22
N ARG A 258 40.94 -47.99 0.10
CA ARG A 258 41.85 -48.72 1.01
C ARG A 258 41.87 -50.23 0.72
N GLU A 259 40.70 -50.82 0.46
CA GLU A 259 40.60 -52.22 0.07
C GLU A 259 41.35 -52.48 -1.24
N LEU A 260 41.11 -51.65 -2.26
CA LEU A 260 41.83 -51.73 -3.53
C LEU A 260 43.34 -51.54 -3.36
N ALA A 261 43.77 -50.62 -2.48
CA ALA A 261 45.19 -50.42 -2.18
C ALA A 261 45.82 -51.67 -1.53
N CYS A 262 45.10 -52.34 -0.61
CA CYS A 262 45.57 -53.59 -0.02
C CYS A 262 45.72 -54.68 -1.08
N VAL A 263 44.70 -54.85 -1.94
CA VAL A 263 44.74 -55.81 -3.05
C VAL A 263 45.91 -55.50 -3.98
N GLU A 264 46.11 -54.25 -4.38
CA GLU A 264 47.22 -53.83 -5.24
C GLU A 264 48.59 -54.10 -4.59
N GLN A 265 48.74 -53.81 -3.28
CA GLN A 265 49.97 -54.13 -2.54
C GLN A 265 50.27 -55.63 -2.56
N THR A 266 49.26 -56.48 -2.37
CA THR A 266 49.44 -57.94 -2.46
C THR A 266 49.81 -58.37 -3.88
N ALA A 267 49.18 -57.80 -4.91
CA ALA A 267 49.48 -58.07 -6.32
C ALA A 267 50.93 -57.66 -6.68
N VAL A 268 51.37 -56.48 -6.24
CA VAL A 268 52.77 -56.03 -6.40
C VAL A 268 53.74 -57.00 -5.72
N ARG A 269 53.44 -57.42 -4.48
CA ARG A 269 54.28 -58.37 -3.74
C ARG A 269 54.39 -59.73 -4.47
N LEU A 270 53.28 -60.26 -4.96
CA LEU A 270 53.27 -61.52 -5.72
C LEU A 270 54.04 -61.40 -7.03
N ARG A 271 53.86 -60.29 -7.77
CA ARG A 271 54.64 -60.02 -8.98
C ARG A 271 56.14 -59.98 -8.68
N ARG A 272 56.55 -59.34 -7.57
CA ARG A 272 57.95 -59.30 -7.13
C ARG A 272 58.53 -60.69 -6.83
N LEU A 273 57.79 -61.51 -6.09
CA LEU A 273 58.20 -62.90 -5.79
C LEU A 273 58.31 -63.74 -7.07
N GLY A 274 57.38 -63.57 -8.02
CA GLY A 274 57.43 -64.24 -9.31
C GLY A 274 58.65 -63.84 -10.14
N LEU A 275 59.05 -62.57 -10.12
CA LEU A 275 60.30 -62.13 -10.75
C LEU A 275 61.52 -62.76 -10.07
N GLN A 276 61.58 -62.79 -8.74
CA GLN A 276 62.68 -63.43 -8.01
C GLN A 276 62.80 -64.92 -8.31
N GLN A 277 61.70 -65.67 -8.40
CA GLN A 277 61.74 -67.09 -8.79
C GLN A 277 62.31 -67.27 -10.20
N ARG A 278 61.95 -66.39 -11.14
CA ARG A 278 62.51 -66.41 -12.49
C ARG A 278 64.00 -66.09 -12.48
N GLU A 279 64.44 -65.13 -11.67
CA GLU A 279 65.86 -64.82 -11.50
C GLU A 279 66.63 -66.01 -10.92
N PHE A 280 66.12 -66.67 -9.86
CA PHE A 280 66.74 -67.88 -9.33
C PHE A 280 66.83 -69.01 -10.37
N GLY A 281 65.76 -69.20 -11.16
CA GLY A 281 65.77 -70.18 -12.25
C GLY A 281 66.78 -69.83 -13.36
N ILE A 282 66.94 -68.54 -13.69
CA ILE A 282 67.99 -68.08 -14.62
C ILE A 282 69.37 -68.34 -14.01
N THR A 283 69.59 -68.05 -12.72
CA THR A 283 70.89 -68.29 -12.07
C THR A 283 71.25 -69.77 -12.01
N ASP A 284 70.30 -70.65 -11.68
CA ASP A 284 70.54 -72.11 -11.66
C ASP A 284 70.89 -72.64 -13.06
N ARG A 285 70.14 -72.19 -14.07
CA ARG A 285 70.39 -72.57 -15.46
C ARG A 285 71.72 -72.02 -15.99
N ASN A 286 72.13 -70.82 -15.56
CA ASN A 286 73.45 -70.28 -15.87
C ASN A 286 74.57 -71.09 -15.20
N GLN A 287 74.41 -71.49 -13.93
CA GLN A 287 75.40 -72.35 -13.25
C GLN A 287 75.52 -73.73 -13.93
N GLN A 288 74.42 -74.28 -14.45
CA GLN A 288 74.46 -75.50 -15.25
C GLN A 288 75.21 -75.29 -16.57
N LEU A 289 75.00 -74.16 -17.24
CA LEU A 289 75.76 -73.79 -18.44
C LEU A 289 77.25 -73.65 -18.12
N ASP A 290 77.62 -72.93 -17.05
CA ASP A 290 79.02 -72.79 -16.62
C ASP A 290 79.66 -74.15 -16.29
N SER A 291 78.90 -75.06 -15.67
CA SER A 291 79.36 -76.41 -15.36
C SER A 291 79.61 -77.23 -16.63
N LEU A 292 78.70 -77.14 -17.62
CA LEU A 292 78.86 -77.78 -18.92
C LEU A 292 80.00 -77.16 -19.74
N ASP A 293 80.17 -75.84 -19.66
CA ASP A 293 81.28 -75.15 -20.31
C ASP A 293 82.61 -75.58 -19.69
N ASN A 294 82.71 -75.68 -18.37
CA ASN A 294 83.90 -76.21 -17.70
C ASN A 294 84.21 -77.67 -18.10
N GLN A 295 83.18 -78.52 -18.23
CA GLN A 295 83.37 -79.87 -18.75
C GLN A 295 83.85 -79.85 -20.20
N ARG A 296 83.28 -78.98 -21.06
CA ARG A 296 83.75 -78.79 -22.43
C ARG A 296 85.21 -78.36 -22.45
N TYR A 297 85.60 -77.35 -21.68
CA TYR A 297 86.99 -76.90 -21.54
C TYR A 297 87.92 -78.05 -21.10
N GLN A 298 87.55 -78.84 -20.09
CA GLN A 298 88.34 -79.99 -19.65
C GLN A 298 88.47 -81.06 -20.74
N THR A 299 87.39 -81.36 -21.46
CA THR A 299 87.44 -82.33 -22.58
C THR A 299 88.29 -81.82 -23.74
N GLU A 300 88.21 -80.53 -24.07
CA GLU A 300 89.05 -79.91 -25.09
C GLU A 300 90.52 -79.89 -24.68
N GLU A 301 90.82 -79.64 -23.40
CA GLU A 301 92.17 -79.71 -22.83
C GLU A 301 92.71 -81.14 -22.84
N LEU A 302 91.92 -82.15 -22.45
CA LEU A 302 92.30 -83.55 -22.56
C LEU A 302 92.54 -83.99 -24.02
N LEU A 303 91.69 -83.56 -24.95
CA LEU A 303 91.88 -83.79 -26.39
C LEU A 303 93.14 -83.08 -26.90
N GLY A 304 93.39 -81.84 -26.46
CA GLY A 304 94.62 -81.10 -26.73
C GLY A 304 95.85 -81.87 -26.26
N ASN A 305 95.86 -82.29 -24.99
CA ASN A 305 96.93 -83.09 -24.40
C ASN A 305 97.12 -84.44 -25.14
N SER A 306 96.03 -85.11 -25.54
CA SER A 306 96.09 -86.35 -26.33
C SER A 306 96.65 -86.12 -27.73
N ASN A 307 96.26 -85.03 -28.40
CA ASN A 307 96.82 -84.64 -29.69
C ASN A 307 98.30 -84.26 -29.57
N GLU A 308 98.72 -83.60 -28.48
CA GLU A 308 100.12 -83.33 -28.19
C GLU A 308 100.91 -84.62 -27.95
N LEU A 309 100.37 -85.57 -27.16
CA LEU A 309 100.98 -86.88 -26.94
C LEU A 309 101.13 -87.67 -28.25
N THR A 310 100.10 -87.72 -29.11
CA THR A 310 100.18 -88.39 -30.41
C THR A 310 101.16 -87.69 -31.36
N ALA A 311 101.28 -86.37 -31.31
CA ALA A 311 102.31 -85.65 -32.06
C ALA A 311 103.72 -85.99 -31.55
N ILE A 312 103.91 -86.09 -30.22
CA ILE A 312 105.17 -86.54 -29.62
C ILE A 312 105.48 -87.98 -30.03
N GLU A 313 104.51 -88.90 -29.95
CA GLU A 313 104.67 -90.28 -30.44
C GLU A 313 105.05 -90.31 -31.92
N ALA A 314 104.37 -89.55 -32.78
CA ALA A 314 104.72 -89.45 -34.20
C ALA A 314 106.14 -88.89 -34.42
N THR A 315 106.62 -87.96 -33.58
CA THR A 315 108.02 -87.51 -33.64
C THR A 315 109.01 -88.56 -33.14
N ILE A 316 108.67 -89.33 -32.10
CA ILE A 316 109.48 -90.46 -31.61
C ILE A 316 109.52 -91.55 -32.67
N GLU A 317 108.39 -91.87 -33.31
CA GLU A 317 108.29 -92.81 -34.41
C GLU A 317 109.06 -92.35 -35.63
N ARG A 318 108.98 -91.06 -36.01
CA ARG A 318 109.81 -90.49 -37.07
C ARG A 318 111.29 -90.63 -36.73
N ARG A 319 111.72 -90.32 -35.51
CA ARG A 319 113.10 -90.55 -35.06
C ARG A 319 113.48 -92.03 -35.04
N ARG A 320 112.56 -92.93 -34.65
CA ARG A 320 112.76 -94.38 -34.71
C ARG A 320 112.84 -94.88 -36.15
N ALA A 321 112.04 -94.33 -37.06
CA ALA A 321 112.03 -94.65 -38.48
C ALA A 321 113.25 -94.09 -39.18
N GLU A 322 113.70 -92.87 -38.86
CA GLU A 322 114.99 -92.30 -39.28
C GLU A 322 116.14 -93.16 -38.74
N ASN A 323 116.10 -93.54 -37.46
CA ASN A 323 117.05 -94.50 -36.89
C ASN A 323 116.94 -95.89 -37.54
N ALA A 324 115.76 -96.33 -37.98
CA ALA A 324 115.54 -97.60 -38.67
C ALA A 324 115.95 -97.54 -40.16
N VAL A 325 115.87 -96.37 -40.80
CA VAL A 325 116.39 -96.09 -42.15
C VAL A 325 117.92 -96.01 -42.09
N LEU A 326 118.48 -95.37 -41.06
CA LEU A 326 119.91 -95.45 -40.75
C LEU A 326 120.34 -96.89 -40.41
N ALA A 327 119.50 -97.66 -39.72
CA ALA A 327 119.78 -99.06 -39.38
C ALA A 327 119.49 -100.06 -40.52
N SER A 328 118.83 -99.68 -41.63
CA SER A 328 118.54 -100.57 -42.77
C SER A 328 119.55 -100.46 -43.93
N SER A 329 120.60 -99.62 -43.78
CA SER A 329 121.77 -99.55 -44.68
C SER A 329 122.92 -100.51 -44.31
N LEU A 330 122.81 -101.29 -43.22
CA LEU A 330 123.75 -102.34 -42.83
C LEU A 330 122.95 -103.56 -42.31
N ARG A 331 122.79 -104.57 -43.17
CA ARG A 331 122.20 -105.90 -42.83
C ARG A 331 123.28 -106.84 -42.29
N PRO A 332 122.95 -108.04 -41.76
CA PRO A 332 121.87 -108.54 -40.88
C PRO A 332 122.55 -109.23 -39.65
N PRO A 333 122.15 -110.38 -39.04
CA PRO A 333 120.89 -111.12 -38.86
C PRO A 333 120.66 -111.48 -37.35
N LEU A 334 119.78 -112.47 -37.06
CA LEU A 334 119.80 -113.36 -35.87
C LEU A 334 118.98 -112.91 -34.64
N THR A 335 117.83 -113.54 -34.37
CA THR A 335 117.58 -114.75 -33.55
C THR A 335 117.55 -114.52 -32.02
N VAL A 336 116.45 -115.01 -31.43
CA VAL A 336 116.35 -115.72 -30.12
C VAL A 336 116.08 -114.91 -28.84
N SER A 337 115.00 -115.37 -28.18
CA SER A 337 114.73 -115.50 -26.74
C SER A 337 114.11 -114.34 -25.94
N GLY A 338 113.16 -114.73 -25.08
CA GLY A 338 113.25 -114.37 -23.67
C GLY A 338 112.06 -113.64 -23.06
N ILE A 339 111.12 -114.41 -22.49
CA ILE A 339 110.62 -114.32 -21.09
C ILE A 339 110.59 -112.94 -20.42
N ARG A 340 109.38 -112.48 -20.06
CA ARG A 340 108.88 -111.94 -18.75
C ARG A 340 107.70 -111.02 -19.05
N GLY A 341 106.55 -111.18 -18.42
CA GLY A 341 106.25 -110.78 -17.05
C GLY A 341 104.89 -110.09 -17.15
N ASP A 342 103.88 -110.64 -16.48
CA ASP A 342 103.16 -109.95 -15.40
C ASP A 342 102.82 -108.49 -15.71
N VAL A 343 101.53 -108.20 -15.86
CA VAL A 343 100.73 -107.46 -14.87
C VAL A 343 99.33 -107.21 -15.45
N ASP A 344 98.36 -107.40 -14.57
CA ASP A 344 96.93 -107.18 -14.68
C ASP A 344 96.49 -105.93 -15.45
N GLU A 345 95.47 -106.09 -16.29
CA GLU A 345 94.37 -105.12 -16.42
C GLU A 345 93.27 -105.70 -17.34
N SER A 346 92.14 -106.14 -16.77
CA SER A 346 90.89 -106.10 -17.52
C SER A 346 89.63 -106.43 -16.74
N VAL A 347 88.68 -105.51 -16.92
CA VAL A 347 87.24 -105.71 -17.01
C VAL A 347 86.46 -105.83 -15.70
N GLY A 348 85.86 -104.69 -15.33
CA GLY A 348 84.42 -104.56 -15.44
C GLY A 348 83.65 -104.69 -14.13
N ALA A 349 83.29 -103.54 -13.56
CA ALA A 349 81.89 -103.10 -13.38
C ALA A 349 81.83 -102.04 -12.28
N VAL A 350 81.67 -100.79 -12.74
CA VAL A 350 81.04 -99.60 -12.14
C VAL A 350 80.75 -99.65 -10.63
N ALA A 351 81.39 -98.71 -9.94
CA ALA A 351 81.38 -98.48 -8.51
C ALA A 351 80.13 -97.75 -7.97
N ASP A 352 79.95 -97.97 -6.66
CA ASP A 352 79.37 -97.16 -5.59
C ASP A 352 79.00 -95.68 -5.86
N ASP A 353 77.86 -95.23 -5.30
CA ASP A 353 77.94 -94.34 -4.12
C ASP A 353 76.59 -94.14 -3.38
N THR A 354 76.59 -94.58 -2.12
CA THR A 354 76.23 -93.88 -0.88
C THR A 354 75.34 -92.60 -0.92
N ALA A 355 74.17 -92.68 -0.24
CA ALA A 355 73.49 -91.69 0.65
C ALA A 355 73.37 -90.19 0.24
N SER A 356 72.27 -89.44 0.36
CA SER A 356 70.94 -89.56 0.98
C SER A 356 70.08 -88.33 0.61
N ARG A 357 68.73 -88.49 0.63
CA ARG A 357 67.60 -87.51 0.74
C ARG A 357 66.77 -87.20 -0.52
N PRO A 358 65.43 -87.14 -0.35
CA PRO A 358 64.59 -86.17 -1.04
C PRO A 358 63.83 -85.26 -0.05
N ILE A 359 63.67 -83.98 -0.40
CA ILE A 359 62.92 -82.97 0.36
C ILE A 359 61.58 -82.67 -0.35
N SER A 360 60.53 -82.92 0.42
CA SER A 360 59.20 -82.32 0.54
C SER A 360 58.72 -81.28 -0.50
N GLN A 361 57.62 -81.64 -1.15
CA GLN A 361 56.52 -80.75 -1.54
C GLN A 361 55.68 -80.33 -0.30
N PRO A 362 54.96 -79.21 -0.38
CA PRO A 362 53.59 -79.11 0.15
C PRO A 362 52.64 -78.49 -0.92
N PRO A 363 51.32 -78.25 -0.69
CA PRO A 363 50.58 -78.39 0.57
C PRO A 363 49.22 -79.10 0.48
N ASN A 364 48.77 -79.61 1.61
CA ASN A 364 47.36 -79.81 1.93
C ASN A 364 47.17 -79.42 3.41
N PRO A 365 46.06 -78.75 3.76
CA PRO A 365 45.39 -79.11 5.00
C PRO A 365 43.91 -79.40 4.77
N LEU A 366 43.56 -80.64 5.07
CA LEU A 366 42.51 -81.04 6.01
C LEU A 366 41.14 -80.36 5.91
N SER A 367 40.24 -81.12 5.32
CA SER A 367 38.82 -81.23 5.63
C SER A 367 38.54 -81.23 7.14
N ARG A 368 37.49 -80.52 7.56
CA ARG A 368 36.62 -81.01 8.64
C ARG A 368 35.16 -80.68 8.35
N GLU A 369 34.51 -81.76 7.98
CA GLU A 369 33.11 -82.17 7.99
C GLU A 369 32.03 -81.19 8.48
N ARG A 370 31.01 -81.09 7.63
CA ARG A 370 29.63 -80.75 7.97
C ARG A 370 29.00 -81.84 8.83
N SER A 371 28.16 -81.43 9.77
CA SER A 371 27.00 -82.20 10.21
C SER A 371 25.79 -81.28 10.38
N ASP A 372 24.74 -81.58 9.62
CA ASP A 372 23.37 -81.10 9.78
C ASP A 372 22.53 -82.25 10.36
N VAL A 373 21.80 -82.03 11.47
CA VAL A 373 20.51 -82.66 11.88
C VAL A 373 19.97 -81.79 13.05
N ARG A 374 18.96 -80.91 12.86
CA ARG A 374 17.48 -81.07 12.95
C ARG A 374 16.92 -81.19 14.39
N GLY A 375 15.98 -80.31 14.76
CA GLY A 375 14.97 -80.57 15.82
C GLY A 375 14.43 -79.36 16.62
N ASP A 376 13.23 -78.91 16.25
CA ASP A 376 12.09 -78.38 17.04
C ASP A 376 12.22 -77.57 18.35
N GLY A 377 11.38 -76.51 18.46
CA GLY A 377 10.50 -76.36 19.63
C GLY A 377 10.54 -75.07 20.48
N LEU A 378 9.56 -74.18 20.23
CA LEU A 378 8.72 -73.43 21.19
C LEU A 378 9.29 -72.37 22.18
N SER A 379 8.71 -71.15 22.05
CA SER A 379 8.17 -70.23 23.08
C SER A 379 9.16 -69.53 24.04
N ILE A 380 9.14 -68.20 24.25
CA ILE A 380 8.19 -67.48 25.13
C ILE A 380 8.40 -65.94 25.02
N ASN A 381 7.29 -65.19 25.18
CA ASN A 381 7.13 -63.77 25.57
C ASN A 381 7.35 -62.62 24.55
N ALA A 382 6.25 -62.17 23.95
CA ALA A 382 6.03 -60.77 23.63
C ALA A 382 4.60 -60.35 24.06
N GLN A 383 4.51 -59.53 25.10
CA GLN A 383 3.27 -58.88 25.54
C GLN A 383 3.15 -57.49 24.88
N ARG A 384 2.06 -57.28 24.10
CA ARG A 384 1.01 -56.23 24.23
C ARG A 384 1.43 -54.91 24.93
N PHE A 385 1.19 -53.68 24.44
CA PHE A 385 -0.05 -52.99 24.01
C PHE A 385 0.31 -51.49 23.69
N PRO A 386 -0.60 -50.48 23.53
CA PRO A 386 -1.00 -49.89 22.24
C PRO A 386 -0.63 -48.38 22.09
N PHE A 387 -0.79 -47.84 20.88
CA PHE A 387 -0.87 -46.40 20.64
C PHE A 387 -2.28 -45.89 20.98
N THR A 388 -2.40 -44.89 21.86
CA THR A 388 -3.57 -44.02 21.92
C THR A 388 -3.18 -42.54 22.02
N SER A 389 -3.84 -41.78 21.16
CA SER A 389 -3.88 -40.33 21.00
C SER A 389 -4.27 -39.60 22.28
N THR A 390 -3.62 -38.46 22.56
CA THR A 390 -4.07 -37.50 23.58
C THR A 390 -4.24 -36.11 22.96
N LYS A 391 -5.53 -35.71 22.88
CA LYS A 391 -5.99 -34.32 22.87
C LYS A 391 -5.65 -33.67 24.21
N LEU A 392 -5.22 -32.41 24.18
CA LEU A 392 -5.10 -31.56 25.36
C LEU A 392 -6.06 -30.37 25.18
N ASP A 393 -7.18 -30.45 25.89
CA ASP A 393 -8.09 -29.35 26.16
C ASP A 393 -7.50 -28.45 27.26
N LEU A 394 -7.40 -27.15 27.00
CA LEU A 394 -7.13 -26.13 28.01
C LEU A 394 -8.45 -25.41 28.31
N ARG A 395 -9.08 -25.79 29.42
CA ARG A 395 -10.15 -25.03 30.06
C ARG A 395 -9.54 -23.98 30.99
N THR A 396 -10.00 -22.75 30.76
CA THR A 396 -9.96 -21.58 31.65
C THR A 396 -10.61 -21.85 33.00
N ASN A 397 -10.03 -21.35 34.09
CA ASN A 397 -10.77 -20.99 35.30
C ASN A 397 -10.13 -19.79 36.01
N HIS A 398 -10.98 -18.81 36.32
CA HIS A 398 -10.73 -17.60 37.11
C HIS A 398 -10.92 -17.88 38.61
N HIS A 399 -10.03 -17.31 39.45
CA HIS A 399 -10.29 -16.68 40.77
C HIS A 399 -8.93 -16.09 41.25
N ASN A 400 -8.74 -14.77 41.37
CA ASN A 400 -9.20 -13.78 42.38
C ASN A 400 -8.40 -13.83 43.70
N GLU A 401 -7.57 -12.80 43.94
CA GLU A 401 -7.07 -12.26 45.24
C GLU A 401 -6.02 -11.16 44.92
N LEU A 402 -6.32 -9.85 45.03
CA LEU A 402 -6.21 -8.94 46.18
C LEU A 402 -4.78 -8.61 46.68
N GLY A 403 -4.35 -7.37 46.35
CA GLY A 403 -3.80 -6.41 47.32
C GLY A 403 -2.28 -6.29 47.51
N ALA A 404 -1.69 -5.17 47.07
CA ALA A 404 -0.70 -4.39 47.85
C ALA A 404 -0.40 -3.02 47.20
N SER A 405 -0.16 -2.04 48.08
CA SER A 405 -0.10 -0.58 47.86
C SER A 405 1.33 -0.05 47.99
N ALA A 406 1.71 0.97 47.22
CA ALA A 406 2.73 2.01 47.51
C ALA A 406 2.78 3.00 46.31
N VAL A 407 2.44 4.30 46.38
CA VAL A 407 2.94 5.47 47.15
C VAL A 407 4.26 6.06 46.61
N ARG A 408 4.18 7.34 46.20
CA ARG A 408 5.23 8.39 45.95
C ARG A 408 6.03 8.27 44.65
N THR A 409 6.37 9.32 43.88
CA THR A 409 6.50 10.79 44.06
C THR A 409 6.75 11.44 42.69
N ASP A 410 6.27 12.67 42.45
CA ASP A 410 6.70 13.57 41.35
C ASP A 410 8.17 14.04 41.52
N PRO A 411 8.84 14.69 40.54
CA PRO A 411 8.54 16.10 40.17
C PRO A 411 8.70 16.48 38.67
N GLU A 412 8.06 17.60 38.31
CA GLU A 412 8.30 18.39 37.08
C GLU A 412 9.75 18.88 36.90
N PRO A 413 10.05 19.47 35.73
CA PRO A 413 10.37 20.90 35.78
C PRO A 413 9.69 21.77 34.70
N ALA A 414 9.45 23.01 35.12
CA ALA A 414 8.91 24.14 34.38
C ALA A 414 9.82 24.66 33.25
N SER A 415 9.21 25.21 32.19
CA SER A 415 9.75 26.39 31.49
C SER A 415 8.64 27.22 30.85
N SER A 416 8.66 28.49 31.23
CA SER A 416 7.92 29.66 30.75
C SER A 416 8.07 29.90 29.24
N ALA A 417 7.01 30.37 28.57
CA ALA A 417 7.01 31.65 27.86
C ALA A 417 5.62 32.01 27.28
N ALA A 418 5.28 33.28 27.46
CA ALA A 418 4.05 33.96 27.09
C ALA A 418 3.73 33.98 25.58
N ALA A 419 2.44 33.97 25.25
CA ALA A 419 1.90 34.75 24.14
C ALA A 419 0.42 35.09 24.39
N ARG A 420 0.12 36.39 24.36
CA ARG A 420 -1.20 37.01 24.42
C ARG A 420 -2.08 36.56 23.25
N GLY A 421 -3.36 36.29 23.51
CA GLY A 421 -4.37 36.07 22.48
C GLY A 421 -5.78 36.27 23.02
N VAL A 422 -6.31 37.46 22.80
CA VAL A 422 -7.71 37.87 23.01
C VAL A 422 -8.61 37.09 22.05
N SER A 423 -9.68 36.42 22.52
CA SER A 423 -10.99 36.45 21.83
C SER A 423 -12.12 35.72 22.58
N PHE A 424 -13.26 36.42 22.60
CA PHE A 424 -14.65 35.97 22.54
C PHE A 424 -15.23 35.02 23.60
N ALA A 425 -16.01 35.63 24.48
CA ALA A 425 -17.07 34.99 25.25
C ALA A 425 -18.22 34.55 24.34
N SER A 426 -18.64 33.29 24.49
CA SER A 426 -19.94 32.78 24.01
C SER A 426 -21.04 33.10 25.03
N PRO A 427 -22.28 33.38 24.61
CA PRO A 427 -23.35 33.78 25.51
C PRO A 427 -23.98 32.58 26.23
N GLU A 428 -24.18 32.77 27.53
CA GLU A 428 -24.94 31.89 28.42
C GLU A 428 -26.43 31.85 28.03
N THR A 429 -26.94 30.63 27.84
CA THR A 429 -28.37 30.31 27.85
C THR A 429 -28.95 30.50 29.24
N ARG A 430 -29.85 31.49 29.40
CA ARG A 430 -30.73 31.61 30.58
C ARG A 430 -31.92 30.65 30.45
N PRO A 431 -32.25 29.82 31.45
CA PRO A 431 -33.55 29.19 31.55
C PRO A 431 -34.58 30.17 32.12
N PHE A 432 -35.74 30.22 31.48
CA PHE A 432 -36.95 30.90 31.95
C PHE A 432 -37.43 30.27 33.27
N SER A 433 -37.67 31.12 34.28
CA SER A 433 -38.43 30.74 35.48
C SER A 433 -39.91 31.05 35.24
N GLU A 434 -40.73 30.01 35.36
CA GLU A 434 -42.16 30.14 35.66
C GLU A 434 -42.31 30.60 37.12
N ASP A 435 -43.17 31.59 37.37
CA ASP A 435 -44.09 31.59 38.52
C ASP A 435 -45.06 32.78 38.49
N SER A 436 -46.33 32.44 38.76
CA SER A 436 -47.46 33.24 39.28
C SER A 436 -48.24 34.19 38.37
#